data_AF-A0A941PM79-F1
#
_entry.id   AF-A0A941PM79-F1
#
_cell.length_a   1.000
_cell.length_b   1.000
_cell.length_c   1.000
_cell.angle_alpha   90.00
_cell.angle_beta   90.00
_cell.angle_gamma   90.00
#
_symmetry.space_group_name_H-M   'P 1'
#
loop_
_entity.id
_entity.type
_entity.pdbx_description
1 polymer ?
#
loop_
_entity_poly.entity_id
_entity_poly.type
_entity_poly.pdbx_seq_one_letter_code
_entity_poly.pdbx_strand_id
1 'polypeptide(L)'
;MLKTTRFAAATALLALLAANCATPTPASRVPHNVIIFVADGLRYGSVTAADAPELLAARREGVDFANSHSVYPTLTTVNAAAIATGHFPGDTGNFANYIYAGEPALPHSSGSRIAAIENDATLADLDARFGGNYLHEQTL
;
A
#
# COMPACT_ATOMS: atom_id res chain seq x y z
N MET A 1 -23.61 50.23 -45.54
CA MET A 1 -22.51 49.26 -45.34
C MET A 1 -21.70 49.42 -44.04
N LEU A 2 -21.68 50.59 -43.37
CA LEU A 2 -20.85 50.80 -42.15
C LEU A 2 -21.48 50.33 -40.82
N LYS A 3 -22.80 50.09 -40.77
CA LYS A 3 -23.52 49.65 -39.56
C LYS A 3 -23.42 48.15 -39.30
N THR A 4 -23.38 47.32 -40.34
CA THR A 4 -23.31 45.86 -40.24
C THR A 4 -21.94 45.36 -39.79
N THR A 5 -20.86 46.02 -40.18
CA THR A 5 -19.48 45.72 -39.75
C THR A 5 -19.24 46.02 -38.26
N ARG A 6 -19.92 47.02 -37.70
CA ARG A 6 -19.83 47.36 -36.26
C ARG A 6 -20.51 46.33 -35.36
N PHE A 7 -21.61 45.73 -35.82
CA PHE A 7 -22.28 44.64 -35.08
C PHE A 7 -21.48 43.34 -35.09
N ALA A 8 -20.86 42.99 -36.23
CA ALA A 8 -20.02 41.80 -36.34
C ALA A 8 -18.72 41.90 -35.51
N ALA A 9 -18.11 43.08 -35.43
CA ALA A 9 -16.94 43.32 -34.59
C ALA A 9 -17.28 43.26 -33.08
N ALA A 10 -18.47 43.76 -32.69
CA ALA A 10 -18.92 43.72 -31.30
C ALA A 10 -19.23 42.30 -30.81
N THR A 11 -19.83 41.44 -31.65
CA THR A 11 -20.09 40.03 -31.31
C THR A 11 -18.81 39.20 -31.26
N ALA A 12 -17.85 39.44 -32.15
CA ALA A 12 -16.55 38.77 -32.11
C ALA A 12 -15.74 39.13 -30.86
N LEU A 13 -15.79 40.38 -30.42
CA LEU A 13 -15.12 40.83 -29.20
C LEU A 13 -15.78 40.23 -27.94
N LEU A 14 -17.11 40.14 -27.90
CA LEU A 14 -17.84 39.51 -26.78
C LEU A 14 -17.53 38.01 -26.66
N ALA A 15 -17.39 37.31 -27.79
CA ALA A 15 -17.02 35.90 -27.82
C ALA A 15 -15.57 35.66 -27.35
N LEU A 16 -14.63 36.53 -27.71
CA LEU A 16 -13.25 36.47 -27.19
C LEU A 16 -13.18 36.76 -25.69
N LEU A 17 -13.95 37.73 -25.17
CA LEU A 17 -13.99 38.01 -23.74
C LEU A 17 -14.61 36.87 -22.92
N ALA A 18 -15.64 36.19 -23.46
CA ALA A 18 -16.26 35.05 -22.80
C ALA A 18 -15.34 33.83 -22.74
N ALA A 19 -14.53 33.59 -23.78
CA ALA A 19 -13.57 32.49 -23.80
C ALA A 19 -12.41 32.69 -22.79
N ASN A 20 -12.03 33.94 -22.51
CA ASN A 20 -10.98 34.28 -21.54
C ASN A 20 -11.45 34.27 -20.07
N CYS A 21 -12.75 34.13 -19.81
CA CYS A 21 -13.32 34.10 -18.46
C CYS A 21 -13.63 32.68 -17.96
N ALA A 22 -13.38 31.64 -18.75
CA ALA A 22 -13.53 30.25 -18.31
C ALA A 22 -12.33 29.84 -17.44
N THR A 23 -12.28 30.32 -16.20
CA THR A 23 -11.39 29.77 -15.19
C THR A 23 -11.84 28.35 -14.87
N PRO A 24 -11.01 27.30 -15.04
CA PRO A 24 -11.38 25.97 -14.61
C PRO A 24 -11.67 26.00 -13.11
N THR A 25 -12.90 25.68 -12.73
CA THR A 25 -13.27 25.52 -11.33
C THR A 25 -12.39 24.43 -10.75
N PRO A 26 -11.56 24.70 -9.73
CA PRO A 26 -10.81 23.64 -9.07
C PRO A 26 -11.82 22.61 -8.57
N ALA A 27 -11.72 21.38 -9.06
CA ALA A 27 -12.53 20.29 -8.55
C ALA A 27 -12.29 20.24 -7.03
N SER A 28 -13.37 20.41 -6.25
CA SER A 28 -13.32 20.23 -4.81
C SER A 28 -12.85 18.81 -4.55
N ARG A 29 -11.57 18.65 -4.23
CA ARG A 29 -11.00 17.36 -3.90
C ARG A 29 -11.53 16.99 -2.52
N VAL A 30 -12.66 16.29 -2.50
CA VAL A 30 -13.14 15.64 -1.29
C VAL A 30 -12.01 14.70 -0.85
N PRO A 31 -11.47 14.87 0.37
CA PRO A 31 -10.43 13.98 0.85
C PRO A 31 -10.99 12.56 0.92
N HIS A 32 -10.26 11.61 0.35
CA HIS A 32 -10.59 10.19 0.43
C HIS A 32 -9.77 9.57 1.55
N ASN A 33 -10.45 8.89 2.48
CA ASN A 33 -9.78 8.03 3.44
C ASN A 33 -9.40 6.72 2.75
N VAL A 34 -8.20 6.22 3.05
CA VAL A 34 -7.73 4.91 2.56
C VAL A 34 -7.67 3.97 3.75
N ILE A 35 -8.35 2.82 3.63
CA ILE A 35 -8.30 1.74 4.61
C ILE A 35 -7.65 0.54 3.93
N ILE A 36 -6.55 0.07 4.50
CA ILE A 36 -5.91 -1.19 4.09
C ILE A 36 -6.33 -2.25 5.10
N PHE A 37 -7.11 -3.22 4.65
CA PHE A 37 -7.51 -4.38 5.44
C PHE A 37 -6.73 -5.61 4.95
N VAL A 38 -6.00 -6.26 5.86
CA VAL A 38 -5.20 -7.46 5.56
C VAL A 38 -5.76 -8.62 6.38
N ALA A 39 -6.21 -9.67 5.69
CA ALA A 39 -6.56 -10.95 6.29
C ALA A 39 -5.41 -11.93 6.03
N ASP A 40 -4.69 -12.33 7.08
CA ASP A 40 -3.57 -13.27 6.96
C ASP A 40 -4.06 -14.66 6.51
N GLY A 41 -3.30 -15.32 5.64
CA GLY A 41 -3.61 -16.66 5.14
C GLY A 41 -4.90 -16.79 4.33
N LEU A 42 -5.54 -15.69 3.91
CA LEU A 42 -6.80 -15.75 3.15
C LEU A 42 -6.56 -16.25 1.72
N ARG A 43 -6.85 -17.54 1.49
CA ARG A 43 -6.76 -18.13 0.15
C ARG A 43 -7.84 -17.57 -0.76
N TYR A 44 -7.47 -17.22 -2.00
CA TYR A 44 -8.37 -16.60 -2.98
C TYR A 44 -9.72 -17.32 -3.16
N GLY A 45 -9.69 -18.66 -3.26
CA GLY A 45 -10.88 -19.50 -3.46
C GLY A 45 -11.74 -19.73 -2.21
N SER A 46 -11.31 -19.27 -1.03
CA SER A 46 -12.07 -19.39 0.23
C SER A 46 -13.13 -18.30 0.40
N VAL A 47 -13.13 -17.26 -0.45
CA VAL A 47 -14.14 -16.20 -0.41
C VAL A 47 -15.36 -16.66 -1.21
N THR A 48 -16.27 -17.36 -0.52
CA THR A 48 -17.52 -17.89 -1.09
C THR A 48 -18.74 -17.20 -0.46
N ALA A 49 -19.91 -17.38 -1.08
CA ALA A 49 -21.16 -16.86 -0.51
C ALA A 49 -21.54 -17.55 0.82
N ALA A 50 -21.00 -18.75 1.09
CA ALA A 50 -21.26 -19.48 2.32
C ALA A 50 -20.32 -19.04 3.45
N ASP A 51 -19.03 -18.86 3.14
CA ASP A 51 -18.00 -18.65 4.17
C ASP A 51 -17.71 -17.16 4.42
N ALA A 52 -17.76 -16.33 3.38
CA ALA A 52 -17.37 -14.92 3.45
C ALA A 52 -18.24 -14.02 2.56
N PRO A 53 -19.57 -13.95 2.83
CA PRO A 53 -20.52 -13.24 1.97
C PRO A 53 -20.20 -11.75 1.80
N GLU A 54 -19.74 -11.06 2.84
CA GLU A 54 -19.41 -9.63 2.79
C GLU A 54 -18.12 -9.35 2.00
N LEU A 55 -17.10 -10.20 2.14
CA LEU A 55 -15.89 -10.09 1.32
C LEU A 55 -16.18 -10.39 -0.15
N LEU A 56 -17.11 -11.32 -0.43
CA LEU A 56 -17.58 -11.59 -1.79
C LEU A 56 -18.36 -10.40 -2.37
N ALA A 57 -19.21 -9.73 -1.57
CA ALA A 57 -19.92 -8.53 -1.98
C ALA A 57 -18.93 -7.40 -2.31
N ALA A 58 -17.97 -7.12 -1.42
CA ALA A 58 -16.93 -6.12 -1.65
C ALA A 58 -16.11 -6.40 -2.92
N ARG A 59 -15.77 -7.66 -3.19
CA ARG A 59 -15.09 -8.07 -4.44
C ARG A 59 -15.95 -7.81 -5.69
N ARG A 60 -17.25 -8.11 -5.64
CA ARG A 60 -18.19 -7.96 -6.77
C ARG A 60 -18.51 -6.51 -7.08
N GLU A 61 -18.62 -5.67 -6.05
CA GLU A 61 -18.92 -4.25 -6.17
C GLU A 61 -17.67 -3.40 -6.45
N GLY A 62 -16.49 -3.95 -6.17
CA GLY A 62 -15.19 -3.32 -6.38
C GLY A 62 -14.39 -3.89 -7.55
N VAL A 63 -13.07 -3.92 -7.37
CA VAL A 63 -12.11 -4.46 -8.34
C VAL A 63 -11.50 -5.73 -7.78
N ASP A 64 -11.47 -6.78 -8.60
CA ASP A 64 -10.90 -8.08 -8.26
C ASP A 64 -9.58 -8.33 -9.01
N PHE A 65 -8.51 -8.62 -8.27
CA PHE A 65 -7.22 -9.00 -8.83
C PHE A 65 -7.11 -10.53 -8.87
N ALA A 66 -7.78 -11.14 -9.86
CA ALA A 66 -7.87 -12.60 -9.99
C ALA A 66 -6.51 -13.33 -10.16
N ASN A 67 -5.44 -12.59 -10.47
CA ASN A 67 -4.08 -13.11 -10.62
C ASN A 67 -3.08 -12.45 -9.64
N SER A 68 -3.56 -12.03 -8.46
CA SER A 68 -2.68 -11.58 -7.38
C SER A 68 -2.01 -12.78 -6.71
N HIS A 69 -0.69 -12.70 -6.53
CA HIS A 69 0.12 -13.75 -5.89
C HIS A 69 0.98 -13.16 -4.78
N SER A 70 1.21 -13.98 -3.76
CA SER A 70 2.18 -13.70 -2.71
C SER A 70 3.60 -13.62 -3.27
N VAL A 71 4.46 -12.86 -2.62
CA VAL A 71 5.91 -12.94 -2.86
C VAL A 71 6.46 -14.24 -2.25
N TYR A 72 7.59 -14.71 -2.79
CA TYR A 72 8.31 -15.85 -2.22
C TYR A 72 9.39 -15.36 -1.23
N PRO A 73 9.54 -16.00 -0.05
CA PRO A 73 8.70 -17.09 0.47
C PRO A 73 7.32 -16.61 0.95
N THR A 74 6.33 -17.49 0.88
CA THR A 74 4.92 -17.18 1.23
C THR A 74 4.70 -17.19 2.75
N LEU A 75 5.40 -16.29 3.44
CA LEU A 75 5.36 -16.12 4.89
C LEU A 75 4.74 -14.75 5.24
N THR A 76 4.14 -14.65 6.43
CA THR A 76 3.39 -13.48 6.90
C THR A 76 4.21 -12.19 6.87
N THR A 77 5.34 -12.16 7.57
CA THR A 77 6.17 -10.94 7.70
C THR A 77 6.83 -10.53 6.37
N VAL A 78 7.17 -11.50 5.53
CA VAL A 78 7.73 -11.30 4.19
C VAL A 78 6.71 -10.62 3.27
N ASN A 79 5.47 -11.10 3.26
CA ASN A 79 4.40 -10.48 2.46
C ASN A 79 3.94 -9.15 3.03
N ALA A 80 3.96 -8.98 4.36
CA ALA A 80 3.69 -7.70 5.00
C ALA A 80 4.71 -6.63 4.60
N ALA A 81 6.00 -6.97 4.57
CA ALA A 81 7.06 -6.07 4.09
C ALA A 81 6.86 -5.68 2.62
N ALA A 82 6.51 -6.64 1.76
CA ALA A 82 6.22 -6.38 0.36
C ALA A 82 4.99 -5.47 0.16
N ILE A 83 3.92 -5.66 0.94
CA ILE A 83 2.73 -4.77 0.90
C ILE A 83 3.09 -3.36 1.36
N ALA A 84 3.89 -3.23 2.42
CA ALA A 84 4.23 -1.93 3.01
C ALA A 84 5.18 -1.10 2.12
N THR A 85 6.04 -1.77 1.36
CA THR A 85 7.15 -1.12 0.64
C THR A 85 7.06 -1.21 -0.88
N GLY A 86 6.32 -2.16 -1.42
CA GLY A 86 6.33 -2.48 -2.85
C GLY A 86 7.61 -3.17 -3.34
N HIS A 87 8.51 -3.58 -2.44
CA HIS A 87 9.79 -4.20 -2.79
C HIS A 87 9.84 -5.69 -2.42
N PHE A 88 10.74 -6.43 -3.08
CA PHE A 88 10.94 -7.85 -2.81
C PHE A 88 11.82 -8.09 -1.57
N PRO A 89 11.88 -9.33 -1.05
CA PRO A 89 12.69 -9.65 0.14
C PRO A 89 14.17 -9.26 0.01
N GLY A 90 14.74 -9.34 -1.20
CA GLY A 90 16.13 -8.93 -1.45
C GLY A 90 16.43 -7.45 -1.16
N ASP A 91 15.40 -6.60 -1.27
CA ASP A 91 15.48 -5.16 -1.01
C ASP A 91 15.08 -4.81 0.43
N THR A 92 14.10 -5.53 0.98
CA THR A 92 13.56 -5.27 2.33
C THR A 92 14.34 -5.94 3.45
N GLY A 93 15.18 -6.95 3.14
CA GLY A 93 15.91 -7.75 4.12
C GLY A 93 15.03 -8.72 4.93
N ASN A 94 13.70 -8.71 4.74
CA ASN A 94 12.78 -9.57 5.49
C ASN A 94 12.51 -10.86 4.73
N PHE A 95 13.19 -11.93 5.12
CA PHE A 95 13.15 -13.23 4.42
C PHE A 95 12.34 -14.32 5.15
N ALA A 96 11.97 -14.12 6.43
CA ALA A 96 11.28 -15.13 7.22
C ALA A 96 10.60 -14.57 8.48
N ASN A 97 9.56 -15.25 8.97
CA ASN A 97 8.93 -14.92 10.26
C ASN A 97 9.87 -15.17 11.47
N TYR A 98 10.90 -15.99 11.28
CA TYR A 98 11.89 -16.31 12.28
C TYR A 98 13.29 -16.18 11.69
N ILE A 99 14.18 -15.49 12.39
CA ILE A 99 15.56 -15.28 11.95
C ILE A 99 16.55 -15.80 12.98
N TYR A 100 17.76 -16.09 12.54
CA TYR A 100 18.86 -16.35 13.46
C TYR A 100 19.23 -15.05 14.18
N ALA A 101 19.08 -15.05 15.51
CA ALA A 101 19.26 -13.87 16.34
C ALA A 101 20.71 -13.65 16.78
N GLY A 102 21.60 -14.62 16.58
CA GLY A 102 22.97 -14.59 17.09
C GLY A 102 23.15 -15.18 18.50
N GLU A 103 24.36 -15.08 19.02
CA GLU A 103 24.75 -15.57 20.36
C GLU A 103 25.08 -14.43 21.32
N PRO A 104 24.68 -14.53 22.60
CA PRO A 104 23.81 -15.56 23.18
C PRO A 104 22.36 -15.44 22.70
N ALA A 105 21.48 -16.38 23.05
CA ALA A 105 20.04 -16.26 22.82
C ALA A 105 19.50 -14.91 23.36
N LEU A 106 18.49 -14.36 22.70
CA LEU A 106 17.87 -13.09 23.14
C LEU A 106 17.09 -13.33 24.45
N PRO A 107 16.96 -12.30 25.30
CA PRO A 107 16.10 -12.35 26.47
C PRO A 107 14.68 -12.85 26.15
N HIS A 108 14.08 -12.37 25.06
CA HIS A 108 12.69 -12.68 24.68
C HIS A 108 12.55 -13.80 23.64
N SER A 109 13.60 -14.57 23.34
CA SER A 109 13.53 -15.70 22.39
C SER A 109 13.24 -17.06 23.03
N SER A 110 12.84 -17.10 24.31
CA SER A 110 12.61 -18.36 25.06
C SER A 110 13.81 -19.31 25.04
N GLY A 111 15.04 -18.77 25.05
CA GLY A 111 16.27 -19.54 24.98
C GLY A 111 16.61 -20.06 23.57
N SER A 112 15.78 -19.79 22.57
CA SER A 112 16.06 -20.12 21.17
C SER A 112 17.05 -19.13 20.56
N ARG A 113 17.91 -19.62 19.67
CA ARG A 113 18.77 -18.78 18.80
C ARG A 113 18.05 -18.36 17.52
N ILE A 114 16.87 -18.91 17.30
CA ILE A 114 15.95 -18.58 16.21
C ILE A 114 14.78 -17.82 16.83
N ALA A 115 14.64 -16.56 16.44
CA ALA A 115 13.77 -15.61 17.11
C ALA A 115 12.64 -15.16 16.17
N ALA A 116 11.41 -15.10 16.69
CA ALA A 116 10.26 -14.62 15.95
C ALA A 116 10.34 -13.10 15.76
N ILE A 117 10.25 -12.62 14.53
CA ILE A 117 10.19 -11.18 14.22
C ILE A 117 8.75 -10.66 14.12
N GLU A 118 7.82 -11.38 14.74
CA GLU A 118 6.40 -11.03 14.91
C GLU A 118 6.12 -10.55 16.35
N ASN A 119 7.14 -10.48 17.20
CA ASN A 119 7.02 -10.11 18.61
C ASN A 119 7.82 -8.84 18.90
N ASP A 120 7.15 -7.80 19.41
CA ASP A 120 7.75 -6.49 19.67
C ASP A 120 8.95 -6.53 20.63
N ALA A 121 8.92 -7.40 21.65
CA ALA A 121 10.02 -7.53 22.61
C ALA A 121 11.25 -8.17 21.95
N THR A 122 11.04 -9.20 21.12
CA THR A 122 12.10 -9.80 20.31
C THR A 122 12.67 -8.81 19.30
N LEU A 123 11.82 -8.01 18.65
CA LEU A 123 12.25 -6.94 17.74
C LEU A 123 13.11 -5.90 18.46
N ALA A 124 12.72 -5.49 19.68
CA ALA A 124 13.51 -4.56 20.49
C ALA A 124 14.88 -5.14 20.89
N ASP A 125 14.93 -6.43 21.27
CA ASP A 125 16.20 -7.09 21.58
C ASP A 125 17.13 -7.17 20.35
N LEU A 126 16.57 -7.47 19.18
CA LEU A 126 17.30 -7.51 17.90
C LEU A 126 17.80 -6.13 17.49
N ASP A 127 16.95 -5.10 17.61
CA ASP A 127 17.31 -3.72 17.30
C ASP A 127 18.46 -3.23 18.18
N ALA A 128 18.38 -3.48 19.49
CA ALA A 128 19.45 -3.16 20.43
C ALA A 128 20.75 -3.91 20.11
N ARG A 129 20.66 -5.19 19.70
CA ARG A 129 21.81 -6.01 19.34
C ARG A 129 22.49 -5.54 18.06
N PHE A 130 21.70 -5.18 17.05
CA PHE A 130 22.18 -4.87 15.71
C PHE A 130 22.26 -3.37 15.43
N GLY A 131 22.25 -2.54 16.48
CA GLY A 131 22.52 -1.11 16.39
C GLY A 131 21.46 -0.32 15.64
N GLY A 132 20.18 -0.63 15.84
CA GLY A 132 19.06 0.04 15.16
C GLY A 132 18.60 -0.63 13.86
N ASN A 133 19.14 -1.82 13.54
CA ASN A 133 18.76 -2.61 12.38
C ASN A 133 18.39 -4.04 12.81
N TYR A 134 17.17 -4.23 13.28
CA TYR A 134 16.71 -5.53 13.81
C TYR A 134 16.84 -6.72 12.84
N LEU A 135 16.94 -6.49 11.52
CA LEU A 135 17.15 -7.54 10.52
C LEU A 135 18.62 -7.91 10.35
N HIS A 136 19.56 -7.02 10.72
CA HIS A 136 20.99 -7.15 10.45
C HIS A 136 21.33 -7.38 8.96
N GLU A 137 20.48 -6.89 8.07
CA GLU A 137 20.64 -6.98 6.63
C GLU A 137 20.81 -5.59 6.03
N GLN A 138 21.43 -5.52 4.85
CA GLN A 138 21.40 -4.31 4.05
C GLN A 138 20.03 -4.19 3.39
N THR A 139 19.32 -3.10 3.67
CA THR A 139 18.02 -2.78 3.07
C THR A 139 18.12 -1.49 2.23
N LEU A 140 17.15 -1.25 1.35
CA LEU A 140 17.05 0.00 0.57
C LEU A 140 16.97 1.26 1.43
#